data_AF-A0A9C8KWV9-F1
#
_entry.id   AF-A0A9C8KWV9-F1
#
_cell.length_a   1.000
_cell.length_b   1.000
_cell.length_c   1.000
_cell.angle_alpha   90.00
_cell.angle_beta   90.00
_cell.angle_gamma   90.00
#
_symmetry.space_group_name_H-M   'P 1'
#
loop_
_entity.id
_entity.type
_entity.pdbx_description
1 polymer ?
#
loop_
_entity_poly.entity_id
_entity_poly.type
_entity_poly.pdbx_seq_one_letter_code
_entity_poly.pdbx_strand_id
1 'polypeptide(L)' 'MTANELREKYIEFFVRKGHAQISGKSLIPENDPTVLFTTAGMHPLVP' A
#
# COMPACT_ATOMS: atom_id res chain seq x y z
N MET A 1 5.37 -20.77 -7.75
CA MET A 1 5.26 -19.46 -7.07
C MET A 1 4.45 -18.54 -7.94
N THR A 2 3.24 -18.17 -7.52
CA THR A 2 2.38 -17.21 -8.23
C THR A 2 2.69 -15.78 -7.80
N ALA A 3 2.24 -14.79 -8.57
CA ALA A 3 2.37 -13.38 -8.17
C ALA A 3 1.64 -13.08 -6.85
N ASN A 4 0.54 -13.78 -6.58
CA ASN A 4 -0.21 -13.63 -5.33
C ASN A 4 0.58 -14.21 -4.14
N GLU A 5 1.15 -15.40 -4.28
CA GLU A 5 1.99 -16.02 -3.26
C GLU A 5 3.23 -15.16 -2.92
N LEU A 6 3.83 -14.51 -3.93
CA LEU A 6 4.96 -13.60 -3.71
C LEU A 6 4.54 -12.34 -2.92
N ARG A 7 3.39 -11.77 -3.26
CA ARG A 7 2.83 -10.59 -2.57
C ARG A 7 2.55 -10.90 -1.10
N GLU A 8 1.94 -12.05 -0.82
CA GLU A 8 1.67 -12.50 0.55
C GLU A 8 2.95 -12.66 1.35
N LYS A 9 3.97 -13.36 0.81
CA LYS A 9 5.27 -13.53 1.47
C LYS A 9 5.96 -12.20 1.80
N TYR A 10 5.88 -11.23 0.90
CA TYR A 10 6.43 -9.89 1.14
C TYR A 10 5.72 -9.19 2.32
N ILE A 11 4.39 -9.22 2.35
CA ILE A 11 3.59 -8.61 3.41
C ILE A 11 3.87 -9.32 4.75
N GLU A 12 3.82 -10.65 4.78
CA GLU A 12 4.06 -11.45 5.98
C GLU A 12 5.43 -11.20 6.61
N PHE A 13 6.47 -11.01 5.78
CA PHE A 13 7.80 -10.67 6.26
C PHE A 13 7.82 -9.38 7.09
N PHE A 14 7.13 -8.34 6.65
CA PHE A 14 7.05 -7.07 7.37
C PHE A 14 6.11 -7.14 8.58
N VAL A 15 4.99 -7.86 8.47
CA VAL A 15 4.08 -8.10 9.60
C VAL A 15 4.80 -8.82 10.74
N ARG A 16 5.60 -9.85 10.43
CA ARG A 16 6.44 -10.55 11.41
C ARG A 16 7.46 -9.66 12.11
N LYS A 17 7.84 -8.53 11.49
CA LYS A 17 8.72 -7.51 12.08
C LYS A 17 7.95 -6.41 12.82
N GLY A 18 6.64 -6.58 13.04
CA GLY A 18 5.81 -5.62 13.76
C GLY A 18 5.22 -4.49 12.91
N HIS A 19 5.29 -4.56 11.57
CA HIS A 19 4.63 -3.57 10.72
C HIS A 19 3.13 -3.88 10.61
N ALA A 20 2.29 -2.85 10.61
CA ALA A 20 0.86 -3.01 10.35
C ALA A 20 0.61 -3.27 8.86
N GLN A 21 -0.22 -4.27 8.54
CA GLN A 21 -0.74 -4.45 7.19
C GLN A 21 -1.85 -3.43 6.95
N ILE A 22 -1.64 -2.54 5.97
CA ILE A 22 -2.62 -1.53 5.55
C ILE A 22 -3.18 -1.96 4.19
N SER A 23 -4.51 -2.01 4.08
CA SER A 23 -5.17 -2.32 2.81
C SER A 23 -4.93 -1.21 1.78
N GLY A 24 -4.89 -1.59 0.50
CA GLY A 24 -4.79 -0.62 -0.60
C GLY A 24 -5.89 0.44 -0.51
N LYS A 25 -5.50 1.70 -0.74
CA LYS A 25 -6.40 2.84 -0.82
C LYS A 25 -6.94 3.01 -2.25
N SER A 26 -7.96 3.87 -2.38
CA SER A 26 -8.55 4.22 -3.67
C SER A 26 -7.49 4.68 -4.68
N LEU A 27 -7.72 4.35 -5.96
CA LEU A 27 -6.93 4.91 -7.06
C LEU A 27 -7.14 6.42 -7.20
N ILE A 28 -8.28 6.92 -6.74
CA ILE A 28 -8.59 8.35 -6.71
C ILE A 28 -8.17 8.92 -5.35
N PRO A 29 -7.27 9.91 -5.31
CA PRO A 29 -6.85 10.55 -4.07
C PRO A 29 -8.00 11.36 -3.46
N GLU A 30 -8.24 11.21 -2.16
CA GLU A 30 -9.31 11.94 -1.45
C GLU A 30 -8.85 13.33 -0.98
N ASN A 31 -7.57 13.48 -0.64
CA ASN A 31 -7.06 14.63 0.11
C ASN A 31 -5.90 15.38 -0.58
N ASP A 32 -5.59 15.05 -1.84
CA ASP A 32 -4.49 15.69 -2.57
C ASP A 32 -4.96 16.16 -3.96
N PRO A 33 -5.20 17.48 -4.15
CA PRO A 33 -5.64 18.03 -5.44
C PRO A 33 -4.49 18.19 -6.45
N THR A 34 -3.24 17.91 -6.06
CA THR A 34 -2.07 18.07 -6.94
C THR A 34 -1.78 16.84 -7.79
N VAL A 35 -2.32 15.69 -7.39
CA VAL A 35 -2.14 14.41 -8.08
C VAL A 35 -3.46 13.90 -8.65
N LEU A 36 -3.41 13.32 -9.85
CA LEU A 36 -4.61 12.80 -10.53
C LEU A 36 -4.99 11.40 -10.03
N PHE A 37 -3.99 10.55 -9.72
CA PHE A 37 -4.18 9.17 -9.26
C PHE A 37 -3.16 8.80 -8.18
N THR A 38 -3.49 7.82 -7.34
CA THR A 38 -2.57 7.22 -6.37
C THR A 38 -1.49 6.41 -7.10
N THR A 39 -0.32 7.01 -7.33
CA THR A 39 0.81 6.37 -8.04
C THR A 39 1.73 5.55 -7.15
N ALA A 40 1.65 5.75 -5.83
CA ALA A 40 2.49 5.09 -4.84
C ALA A 40 1.73 4.84 -3.54
N GLY A 41 2.07 3.76 -2.84
CA GLY A 41 1.49 3.40 -1.53
C GLY A 41 1.79 4.38 -0.40
N MET A 42 2.69 5.36 -0.62
CA MET A 42 3.03 6.39 0.36
C MET A 42 2.03 7.56 0.40
N HIS A 43 1.30 7.84 -0.68
CA HIS A 43 0.37 8.98 -0.74
C HIS A 43 -0.64 9.00 0.41
N PRO A 44 -1.29 7.87 0.77
CA PRO A 44 -2.28 7.87 1.85
C PRO A 44 -1.69 8.02 3.25
N LEU A 45 -0.36 7.99 3.38
CA LEU A 45 0.36 8.16 4.65
C LEU A 45 0.88 9.59 4.82
N VAL A 46 0.80 10.42 3.77
CA VAL A 46 1.11 11.84 3.86
C VAL A 46 -0.01 12.52 4.67
N PRO A 47 0.32 13.27 5.73
CA PRO A 47 -0.65 13.99 6.55
C PRO A 47 -1.29 15.17 5.82
#